data_AF-A0A6I1W1F7-F1
#
_entry.id   AF-A0A6I1W1F7-F1
#
_cell.length_a   1.000
_cell.length_b   1.000
_cell.length_c   1.000
_cell.angle_alpha   90.00
_cell.angle_beta   90.00
_cell.angle_gamma   90.00
#
_symmetry.space_group_name_H-M   'P 1'
#
loop_
_entity.id
_entity.type
_entity.pdbx_description
1 polymer ?
#
loop_
_entity_poly.entity_id
_entity_poly.type
_entity_poly.pdbx_seq_one_letter_code
_entity_poly.pdbx_strand_id
1 'polypeptide(L)'
;ASTWPGPNTWLVPHQGLLPEWITGQHDTVALRVSDHPLVRELCALVGPIVSTSANPAGLPAARTRLKVEQYFRGQIDHVLGGNLGGRKNPSLIRDLATGKVVRPA
;
A
#
# COMPACT_ATOMS: atom_id res chain seq x y z
N ALA A 1 17.65 1.37 -2.98
CA ALA A 1 16.30 1.93 -2.76
C ALA A 1 16.34 3.46 -2.58
N SER A 2 17.00 4.21 -3.47
CA SER A 2 17.12 5.69 -3.39
C SER A 2 15.85 6.48 -3.71
N THR A 3 14.72 5.79 -3.95
CA THR A 3 13.43 6.37 -4.37
C THR A 3 12.37 6.35 -3.24
N TRP A 4 12.82 6.00 -2.04
CA TRP A 4 12.06 6.08 -0.80
C TRP A 4 12.56 7.25 0.05
N PRO A 5 11.68 7.97 0.78
CA PRO A 5 10.22 7.83 0.79
C PRO A 5 9.56 8.25 -0.53
N GLY A 6 8.45 7.62 -0.92
CA GLY A 6 7.76 7.97 -2.15
C GLY A 6 6.72 6.96 -2.62
N PRO A 7 6.10 7.18 -3.80
CA PRO A 7 5.12 6.28 -4.42
C PRO A 7 5.77 5.09 -5.12
N ASN A 8 6.88 4.58 -4.58
CA ASN A 8 7.65 3.48 -5.13
C ASN A 8 7.45 2.24 -4.26
N THR A 9 7.13 1.11 -4.85
CA THR A 9 7.00 -0.18 -4.18
C THR A 9 8.09 -1.10 -4.70
N TRP A 10 8.72 -1.85 -3.82
CA TRP A 10 9.77 -2.80 -4.18
C TRP A 10 9.36 -4.20 -3.76
N LEU A 11 9.50 -5.18 -4.65
CA LEU A 11 9.44 -6.60 -4.29
C LEU A 11 10.79 -6.98 -3.69
N VAL A 12 10.77 -7.42 -2.43
CA VAL A 12 11.96 -7.74 -1.64
C VAL A 12 11.86 -9.21 -1.21
N PRO A 13 12.93 -10.01 -1.33
CA PRO A 13 12.95 -11.38 -0.81
C PRO A 13 12.58 -11.39 0.68
N HIS A 14 11.56 -12.16 1.07
CA HIS A 14 11.08 -12.14 2.46
C HIS A 14 11.82 -13.12 3.38
N GLN A 15 12.61 -14.06 2.83
CA GLN A 15 13.49 -14.98 3.58
C GLN A 15 12.79 -15.78 4.70
N GLY A 16 11.52 -16.14 4.52
CA GLY A 16 10.72 -16.83 5.54
C GLY A 16 10.39 -16.00 6.79
N LEU A 17 10.67 -14.69 6.81
CA LEU A 17 10.46 -13.82 7.97
C LEU A 17 9.02 -13.33 8.12
N LEU A 18 8.16 -13.59 7.15
CA LEU A 18 6.79 -13.11 7.08
C LEU A 18 5.81 -14.28 7.00
N PRO A 19 4.62 -14.14 7.59
CA PRO A 19 3.62 -15.19 7.55
C PRO A 19 3.02 -15.34 6.14
N GLU A 20 2.59 -16.55 5.81
CA GLU A 20 2.09 -16.90 4.47
C GLU A 20 0.88 -16.07 4.04
N TRP A 21 0.04 -15.61 4.96
CA TRP A 21 -1.11 -14.74 4.62
C TRP A 21 -0.70 -13.34 4.13
N ILE A 22 0.58 -12.96 4.25
CA ILE A 22 1.15 -11.73 3.67
C ILE A 22 1.78 -11.99 2.31
N THR A 23 2.60 -13.02 2.21
CA THR A 23 3.41 -13.32 1.02
C THR A 23 2.65 -14.15 -0.01
N GLY A 24 1.62 -14.86 0.42
CA GLY A 24 1.00 -15.95 -0.34
C GLY A 24 2.07 -16.97 -0.76
N GLN A 25 1.96 -17.39 -2.01
CA GLN A 25 2.87 -18.33 -2.68
C GLN A 25 4.14 -17.69 -3.26
N HIS A 26 4.48 -16.44 -2.90
CA HIS A 26 5.60 -15.71 -3.47
C HIS A 26 6.82 -15.66 -2.53
N ASP A 27 8.03 -15.84 -3.07
CA ASP A 27 9.30 -15.69 -2.34
C ASP A 27 9.66 -14.22 -2.02
N THR A 28 8.82 -13.27 -2.44
CA THR A 28 9.02 -11.84 -2.25
C THR A 28 7.80 -11.16 -1.61
N VAL A 29 8.03 -10.03 -0.95
CA VAL A 29 7.01 -9.16 -0.38
C VAL A 29 7.10 -7.75 -0.99
N ALA A 30 5.95 -7.15 -1.28
CA ALA A 30 5.86 -5.78 -1.75
C ALA A 30 5.94 -4.79 -0.58
N LEU A 31 7.05 -4.05 -0.49
CA LEU A 31 7.26 -3.03 0.54
C LEU A 31 7.19 -1.62 -0.05
N ARG A 32 6.73 -0.65 0.75
CA ARG A 32 6.73 0.77 0.40
C ARG A 32 7.00 1.62 1.64
N VAL A 33 7.98 2.50 1.55
CA VAL A 33 8.14 3.63 2.48
C VAL A 33 7.45 4.84 1.86
N SER A 34 6.29 5.22 2.39
CA SER A 34 5.47 6.31 1.84
C SER A 34 6.01 7.68 2.23
N ASP A 35 5.92 8.64 1.31
CA ASP A 35 6.14 10.08 1.56
C ASP A 35 4.89 10.79 2.12
N HIS A 36 3.74 10.11 2.22
CA HIS A 36 2.50 10.69 2.71
C HIS A 36 2.57 10.96 4.22
N PRO A 37 2.45 12.23 4.70
CA PRO A 37 2.66 12.58 6.11
C PRO A 37 1.84 11.74 7.08
N LEU A 38 0.52 11.65 6.88
CA LEU A 38 -0.35 10.85 7.75
C LEU A 38 -0.03 9.35 7.77
N VAL A 39 0.45 8.79 6.65
CA VAL A 39 0.84 7.37 6.61
C VAL A 39 2.13 7.17 7.40
N ARG A 40 3.08 8.10 7.29
CA ARG A 40 4.33 8.06 8.06
C ARG A 40 4.07 8.17 9.55
N GLU A 41 3.23 9.12 9.95
CA GLU A 41 2.84 9.31 11.35
C GLU A 41 2.13 8.07 11.90
N LEU A 42 1.16 7.52 11.15
CA LEU A 42 0.47 6.31 11.56
C LEU A 42 1.44 5.13 11.72
N CYS A 43 2.32 4.89 10.75
CA CYS A 43 3.32 3.82 10.85
C CYS A 43 4.32 4.04 11.99
N ALA A 44 4.65 5.29 12.34
CA ALA A 44 5.53 5.58 13.47
C ALA A 44 4.86 5.22 14.82
N LEU A 45 3.53 5.29 14.89
CA LEU A 45 2.76 4.95 16.09
C LEU A 45 2.48 3.45 16.21
N VAL A 46 2.19 2.77 15.10
CA VAL A 46 1.68 1.39 15.12
C VAL A 46 2.62 0.35 14.51
N GLY A 47 3.72 0.80 13.90
CA GLY A 47 4.62 -0.06 13.11
C GLY A 47 4.16 -0.25 11.66
N PRO A 48 4.67 -1.28 10.96
CA PRO A 48 4.34 -1.54 9.56
C PRO A 48 2.86 -1.87 9.37
N ILE A 49 2.28 -1.39 8.27
CA ILE A 49 0.86 -1.57 7.94
C ILE A 49 0.74 -2.33 6.63
N VAL A 50 -0.07 -3.39 6.66
CA VAL A 50 -0.51 -4.11 5.46
C VAL A 50 -1.67 -3.34 4.85
N SER A 51 -1.58 -3.02 3.57
CA SER A 51 -2.56 -2.16 2.91
C SER A 51 -2.77 -2.56 1.46
N THR A 52 -4.04 -2.50 1.03
CA THR A 52 -4.47 -2.57 -0.37
C THR A 52 -5.18 -1.27 -0.76
N SER A 53 -5.68 -1.18 -1.98
CA SER A 53 -6.58 -0.09 -2.36
C SER A 53 -7.92 -0.21 -1.62
N ALA A 54 -8.43 0.92 -1.11
CA ALA A 54 -9.67 0.96 -0.34
C ALA A 54 -10.90 0.78 -1.24
N ASN A 55 -11.18 -0.46 -1.64
CA ASN A 55 -12.33 -0.85 -2.44
C ASN A 55 -12.68 -2.34 -2.28
N PRO A 56 -13.95 -2.71 -2.50
CA PRO A 56 -14.31 -4.10 -2.76
C PRO A 56 -13.59 -4.61 -4.01
N ALA A 57 -13.36 -5.92 -4.07
CA ALA A 57 -12.67 -6.55 -5.20
C ALA A 57 -13.36 -6.20 -6.54
N GLY A 58 -12.55 -5.86 -7.54
CA GLY A 58 -13.03 -5.49 -8.88
C GLY A 58 -13.57 -4.06 -9.03
N LEU A 59 -13.74 -3.29 -7.95
CA LEU A 59 -14.22 -1.91 -8.02
C LEU A 59 -13.08 -0.88 -8.00
N PRO A 60 -13.31 0.34 -8.54
CA PRO A 60 -12.34 1.42 -8.45
C PRO A 60 -12.04 1.81 -7.00
N ALA A 61 -10.75 2.08 -6.72
CA ALA A 61 -10.28 2.58 -5.45
C ALA A 61 -11.05 3.85 -5.00
N ALA A 62 -11.52 3.86 -3.75
CA ALA A 62 -12.16 5.04 -3.20
C ALA A 62 -11.16 6.20 -3.06
N ARG A 63 -11.60 7.41 -3.42
CA ARG A 63 -10.82 8.67 -3.32
C ARG A 63 -11.48 9.71 -2.44
N THR A 64 -12.60 9.38 -1.83
CA THR A 64 -13.34 10.26 -0.93
C THR A 64 -13.84 9.43 0.25
N ARG A 65 -13.98 10.07 1.40
CA ARG A 65 -14.58 9.45 2.58
C ARG A 65 -15.96 8.89 2.27
N LEU A 66 -16.79 9.65 1.56
CA LEU A 66 -18.12 9.22 1.13
C LEU A 66 -18.06 7.90 0.34
N LYS A 67 -17.08 7.72 -0.55
CA LYS A 67 -16.97 6.49 -1.34
C LYS A 67 -16.53 5.30 -0.49
N VAL A 68 -15.62 5.52 0.47
CA VAL A 68 -15.23 4.49 1.46
C VAL A 68 -16.46 4.05 2.25
N GLU A 69 -17.25 5.00 2.77
CA GLU A 69 -18.45 4.71 3.55
C GLU A 69 -19.51 3.98 2.71
N GLN A 70 -19.69 4.38 1.45
CA GLN A 70 -20.60 3.69 0.54
C GLN A 70 -20.20 2.24 0.30
N TYR A 71 -18.90 1.96 0.17
CA TYR A 71 -18.37 0.62 -0.06
C TYR A 71 -18.43 -0.28 1.16
N PHE A 72 -18.08 0.25 2.34
CA PHE A 72 -17.81 -0.55 3.53
C PHE A 72 -18.78 -0.23 4.68
N ARG A 73 -20.04 0.12 4.37
CA ARG A 73 -21.07 0.56 5.33
C ARG A 73 -21.08 -0.29 6.62
N GLY A 74 -20.53 0.24 7.71
CA GLY A 74 -20.48 -0.43 9.01
C GLY A 74 -19.55 -1.66 9.10
N GLN A 75 -18.67 -1.87 8.11
CA GLN A 75 -17.75 -3.01 8.02
C GLN A 75 -16.30 -2.66 8.39
N ILE A 76 -16.02 -1.39 8.67
CA ILE A 76 -14.68 -0.90 9.03
C ILE A 76 -14.76 -0.16 10.36
N ASP A 77 -13.74 -0.37 11.20
CA ASP A 77 -13.69 0.24 12.54
C ASP A 77 -13.42 1.75 12.48
N HIS A 78 -12.67 2.20 11.46
CA HIS A 78 -12.26 3.60 11.36
C HIS A 78 -11.97 4.04 9.92
N VAL A 79 -12.19 5.34 9.65
CA VAL A 79 -11.71 6.03 8.45
C VAL A 79 -10.87 7.22 8.89
N LEU A 80 -9.55 7.10 8.74
CA LEU A 80 -8.62 8.18 9.04
C LEU A 80 -8.83 9.32 8.03
N GLY A 81 -9.29 10.47 8.51
CA GLY A 81 -9.52 11.66 7.70
C GLY A 81 -8.21 12.34 7.29
N GLY A 82 -8.15 12.83 6.04
CA GLY A 82 -7.00 13.57 5.53
C GLY A 82 -7.09 13.82 4.03
N ASN A 83 -6.23 14.71 3.55
CA ASN A 83 -6.10 14.94 2.11
C ASN A 83 -5.34 13.77 1.48
N LEU A 84 -5.73 13.38 0.27
CA LEU A 84 -4.96 12.46 -0.54
C LEU A 84 -3.67 13.13 -1.04
N GLY A 85 -2.64 12.34 -1.34
CA GLY A 85 -1.37 12.82 -1.91
C GLY A 85 -1.42 13.28 -3.37
N GLY A 86 -2.60 13.56 -3.94
CA GLY A 86 -2.78 14.10 -5.30
C GLY A 86 -2.38 13.19 -6.48
N ARG A 87 -1.88 11.98 -6.22
CA ARG A 87 -1.47 11.02 -7.26
C ARG A 87 -2.70 10.46 -7.99
N LYS A 88 -2.65 10.44 -9.32
CA LYS A 88 -3.72 9.86 -10.16
C LYS A 88 -3.65 8.35 -10.31
N ASN A 89 -2.46 7.78 -10.13
CA ASN A 89 -2.19 6.37 -10.36
C ASN A 89 -1.65 5.69 -9.08
N PRO A 90 -1.75 4.35 -8.98
CA PRO A 90 -1.10 3.57 -7.93
C PRO A 90 0.43 3.71 -7.96
N SER A 91 1.08 3.22 -6.90
CA SER A 91 2.54 3.19 -6.86
C SER A 91 3.13 2.29 -7.95
N LEU A 92 4.27 2.71 -8.48
CA LEU A 92 5.15 1.86 -9.29
C LEU A 92 5.57 0.63 -8.47
N ILE A 93 5.66 -0.54 -9.10
CA ILE A 93 6.23 -1.75 -8.48
C ILE A 93 7.44 -2.21 -9.28
N ARG A 94 8.59 -2.35 -8.60
CA ARG A 94 9.83 -2.90 -9.16
C ARG A 94 10.31 -4.09 -8.36
N ASP A 95 10.89 -5.05 -9.05
CA ASP A 95 11.62 -6.14 -8.41
C ASP A 95 13.01 -5.64 -7.96
N LEU A 96 13.37 -5.87 -6.69
CA LEU A 96 14.62 -5.36 -6.13
C LEU A 96 15.86 -6.07 -6.71
N ALA A 97 15.75 -7.37 -7.01
CA ALA A 97 16.87 -8.18 -7.48
C ALA A 97 17.19 -7.90 -8.96
N THR A 98 16.16 -7.71 -9.77
CA THR A 98 16.29 -7.59 -11.23
C THR A 98 16.12 -6.17 -11.74
N GLY A 99 15.53 -5.26 -10.95
CA GLY A 99 15.15 -3.92 -11.38
C GLY A 99 13.93 -3.89 -12.31
N LYS A 100 13.36 -5.05 -12.66
CA LYS A 100 12.21 -5.16 -13.58
C LYS A 100 11.00 -4.42 -13.02
N VAL A 101 10.35 -3.61 -13.87
CA VAL A 101 9.06 -3.00 -13.55
C VAL A 101 7.96 -4.03 -13.74
N VAL A 102 7.23 -4.32 -12.65
CA VAL A 102 6.08 -5.25 -12.65
C VAL A 102 4.77 -4.52 -12.87
N ARG A 103 4.68 -3.28 -12.35
CA ARG A 103 3.55 -2.38 -12.59
C ARG A 103 4.07 -0.96 -12.77
N PRO A 104 3.78 -0.28 -13.89
CA PRO A 104 4.18 1.12 -14.11
C PRO A 104 3.44 2.08 -13.15
N ALA A 105 3.96 3.31 -13.05
CA ALA A 105 3.29 4.41 -12.36
C ALA A 105 2.14 5.00 -13.18
#